data_AF-A0A3C0J4F8-F1
#
_entry.id   AF-A0A3C0J4F8-F1
#
_cell.length_a   1.000
_cell.length_b   1.000
_cell.length_c   1.000
_cell.angle_alpha   90.00
_cell.angle_beta   90.00
_cell.angle_gamma   90.00
#
_symmetry.space_group_name_H-M   'P 1'
#
loop_
_entity.id
_entity.type
_entity.pdbx_description
1 polymer ?
#
loop_
_entity_poly.entity_id
_entity_poly.type
_entity_poly.pdbx_seq_one_letter_code
_entity_poly.pdbx_strand_id
1 'polypeptide(L)'
;MKRKMLAVFLIMVMVISLCIAGCGKKRDNPTVTDDSKKTNEETSTTIDEPVSDTPETTTPEPVTPEPATPEPTTPVPTEPESKPVTVYSLLMSEPVNPKKSGYSELDGLIDKLFSEILTEDMNNYAKVWTCYLYLVDKITYNRGMDANTGAYSSSDVNTTPKEVLWATDLLNSGQGCCYNYSAAFMFIMRALGYDAHLVTGNVPSYGGGVTPHCWLYVNLNGTRYSFDPDLDMNFYKRGENEEKSIWFGRRLDDLGYFYKAETYHEI
;
A
#
# COMPACT_ATOMS: atom_id res chain seq x y z
N MET A 1 -49.81 -19.87 -30.17
CA MET A 1 -49.72 -20.83 -29.03
C MET A 1 -48.53 -20.37 -28.19
N LYS A 2 -48.64 -19.65 -27.05
CA LYS A 2 -49.04 -20.06 -25.67
C LYS A 2 -48.48 -21.45 -25.34
N ARG A 3 -47.65 -21.75 -24.34
CA ARG A 3 -47.13 -21.17 -23.05
C ARG A 3 -45.76 -21.86 -22.80
N LYS A 4 -44.84 -21.46 -21.91
CA LYS A 4 -44.82 -21.45 -20.42
C LYS A 4 -43.45 -20.84 -20.01
N MET A 5 -43.34 -19.78 -19.18
CA MET A 5 -43.17 -19.80 -17.69
C MET A 5 -42.14 -20.84 -17.19
N LEU A 6 -41.21 -20.61 -16.25
CA LEU A 6 -40.87 -19.52 -15.32
C LEU A 6 -39.63 -20.01 -14.50
N ALA A 7 -38.84 -19.07 -13.93
CA ALA A 7 -38.10 -19.15 -12.65
C ALA A 7 -36.83 -20.04 -12.50
N VAL A 8 -35.64 -19.44 -12.26
CA VAL A 8 -34.97 -19.08 -10.97
C VAL A 8 -34.15 -20.24 -10.38
N PHE A 9 -32.83 -20.05 -10.20
CA PHE A 9 -32.07 -20.55 -9.04
C PHE A 9 -30.80 -19.69 -8.81
N LEU A 10 -30.93 -18.75 -7.86
CA LEU A 10 -29.82 -18.07 -7.16
C LEU A 10 -29.37 -19.00 -6.03
N ILE A 11 -28.13 -19.50 -6.07
CA ILE A 11 -27.56 -20.27 -4.96
C ILE A 11 -26.73 -19.31 -4.10
N MET A 12 -27.37 -18.80 -3.06
CA MET A 12 -26.75 -18.10 -1.94
C MET A 12 -26.34 -19.18 -0.90
N VAL A 13 -25.05 -19.39 -0.69
CA VAL A 13 -24.56 -20.27 0.38
C VAL A 13 -24.43 -19.44 1.66
N MET A 14 -25.40 -19.61 2.54
CA MET A 14 -25.45 -19.06 3.89
C MET A 14 -25.16 -20.21 4.86
N VAL A 15 -23.99 -20.22 5.49
CA VAL A 15 -23.68 -21.17 6.57
C VAL A 15 -23.04 -20.41 7.73
N ILE A 16 -23.86 -19.78 8.57
CA ILE A 16 -23.53 -19.46 9.97
C ILE A 16 -24.82 -19.51 10.79
N SER A 17 -24.94 -20.50 11.69
CA SER A 17 -25.47 -20.33 13.06
C SER A 17 -25.58 -21.68 13.78
N LEU A 18 -24.59 -21.99 14.63
CA LEU A 18 -24.84 -22.67 15.89
C LEU A 18 -24.28 -21.78 17.00
N CYS A 19 -25.16 -21.30 17.87
CA CYS A 19 -24.82 -20.70 19.15
C CYS A 19 -25.83 -21.19 20.19
N ILE A 20 -25.38 -21.14 21.45
CA ILE A 20 -26.04 -21.34 22.75
C ILE A 20 -25.69 -22.71 23.37
N ALA A 21 -25.17 -22.83 24.59
CA ALA A 21 -24.60 -21.88 25.56
C ALA A 21 -23.88 -22.71 26.65
N GLY A 22 -23.01 -22.10 27.46
CA GLY A 22 -22.58 -22.74 28.71
C GLY A 22 -21.35 -22.17 29.41
N CYS A 23 -21.54 -21.06 30.14
CA CYS A 23 -20.93 -20.67 31.42
C CYS A 23 -19.42 -20.88 31.69
N GLY A 24 -18.73 -19.74 31.80
CA GLY A 24 -18.23 -19.26 33.11
C GLY A 24 -16.85 -19.71 33.59
N LYS A 25 -15.88 -18.80 33.55
CA LYS A 25 -15.05 -18.43 34.73
C LYS A 25 -14.16 -17.22 34.42
N LYS A 26 -14.29 -16.20 35.28
CA LYS A 26 -13.32 -15.13 35.51
C LYS A 26 -11.92 -15.72 35.73
N ARG A 27 -10.90 -15.09 35.14
CA ARG A 27 -9.52 -15.13 35.64
C ARG A 27 -8.86 -13.76 35.44
N ASP A 28 -8.84 -13.06 36.55
CA ASP A 28 -7.87 -12.12 37.10
C ASP A 28 -6.69 -11.67 36.22
N ASN A 29 -6.61 -10.35 36.07
CA ASN A 29 -5.48 -9.58 35.56
C ASN A 29 -4.45 -9.39 36.69
N PRO A 30 -3.13 -9.60 36.47
CA PRO A 30 -2.13 -9.18 37.45
C PRO A 30 -1.80 -7.70 37.26
N THR A 31 -2.03 -6.96 38.34
CA THR A 31 -1.57 -5.60 38.62
C THR A 31 -0.05 -5.50 38.44
N VAL A 32 0.40 -4.61 37.56
CA VAL A 32 1.74 -4.03 37.62
C VAL A 32 1.55 -2.57 38.07
N THR A 33 2.06 -2.29 39.26
CA THR A 33 2.15 -0.97 39.88
C THR A 33 3.18 -0.13 39.14
N ASP A 34 2.80 1.06 38.67
CA ASP A 34 3.74 2.13 38.34
C ASP A 34 3.32 3.40 39.10
N ASP A 35 4.16 3.76 40.07
CA ASP A 35 4.07 4.95 40.89
C ASP A 35 4.75 6.10 40.15
N SER A 36 3.97 7.11 39.72
CA SER A 36 4.43 8.52 39.70
C SER A 36 3.30 9.45 39.28
N LYS A 37 2.62 10.05 40.26
CA LYS A 37 1.91 11.32 40.05
C LYS A 37 2.43 12.35 41.04
N LYS A 38 3.20 13.28 40.48
CA LYS A 38 3.74 14.47 41.13
C LYS A 38 2.59 15.45 41.39
N THR A 39 2.40 15.81 42.65
CA THR A 39 1.46 16.83 43.11
C THR A 39 2.08 18.22 42.88
N ASN A 40 1.35 19.13 42.23
CA ASN A 40 1.67 20.56 42.19
C ASN A 40 0.77 21.25 43.22
N GLU A 41 1.39 21.90 44.20
CA GLU A 41 0.74 22.84 45.13
C GLU A 41 0.49 24.18 44.43
N GLU A 42 -0.73 24.69 44.61
CA GLU A 42 -1.09 26.08 44.40
C GLU A 42 -0.47 26.94 45.52
N THR A 43 0.06 28.11 45.16
CA THR A 43 0.17 29.21 46.11
C THR A 43 -0.18 30.50 45.39
N SER A 44 -1.32 31.06 45.80
CA SER A 44 -1.81 32.39 45.50
C SER A 44 -1.01 33.43 46.30
N THR A 45 -0.67 34.56 45.67
CA THR A 45 -0.49 35.83 46.39
C THR A 45 -0.73 37.01 45.46
N THR A 46 -1.25 38.06 46.06
CA THR A 46 -2.10 39.13 45.54
C THR A 46 -1.30 40.42 45.33
N ILE A 47 -1.56 41.09 44.19
CA ILE A 47 -1.65 42.54 43.86
C ILE A 47 -0.61 43.53 44.45
N ASP A 48 0.01 44.33 43.58
CA ASP A 48 0.02 45.80 43.67
C ASP A 48 0.50 46.45 42.34
N GLU A 49 -0.32 47.34 41.77
CA GLU A 49 0.06 48.33 40.74
C GLU A 49 0.68 49.58 41.39
N PRO A 50 1.42 50.42 40.63
CA PRO A 50 0.79 51.68 40.20
C PRO A 50 1.23 52.25 38.82
N VAL A 51 0.22 52.70 38.04
CA VAL A 51 -0.01 53.99 37.31
C VAL A 51 1.12 54.78 36.61
N SER A 52 0.76 55.28 35.41
CA SER A 52 1.25 56.45 34.62
C SER A 52 2.60 56.31 33.89
N ASP A 53 2.82 56.77 32.65
CA ASP A 53 2.18 57.81 31.82
C ASP A 53 2.24 57.45 30.32
N THR A 54 1.27 57.97 29.57
CA THR A 54 1.25 58.03 28.09
C THR A 54 1.91 59.33 27.62
N PRO A 55 2.58 59.32 26.45
CA PRO A 55 2.40 60.44 25.53
C PRO A 55 1.98 59.96 24.13
N GLU A 56 0.94 60.60 23.62
CA GLU A 56 0.51 60.59 22.23
C GLU A 56 1.64 61.03 21.29
N THR A 57 1.77 60.40 20.12
CA THR A 57 2.41 61.04 18.97
C THR A 57 1.75 60.60 17.67
N THR A 58 0.88 61.48 17.20
CA THR A 58 0.50 61.83 15.82
C THR A 58 0.91 60.91 14.66
N THR A 59 -0.12 60.34 14.03
CA THR A 59 -0.18 59.84 12.66
C THR A 59 0.14 60.93 11.64
N PRO A 60 1.05 60.72 10.67
CA PRO A 60 1.09 61.51 9.45
C PRO A 60 0.13 60.94 8.38
N GLU A 61 -0.62 61.83 7.74
CA GLU A 61 -1.48 61.53 6.58
C GLU A 61 -0.68 60.94 5.40
N PRO A 62 -1.30 60.08 4.57
CA PRO A 62 -0.63 59.50 3.41
C PRO A 62 -0.52 60.52 2.27
N VAL A 63 0.71 60.73 1.78
CA VAL A 63 0.96 61.44 0.53
C VAL A 63 0.49 60.56 -0.63
N THR A 64 -0.42 61.08 -1.44
CA THR A 64 -0.92 60.44 -2.66
C THR A 64 0.15 60.52 -3.76
N PRO A 65 0.65 59.39 -4.31
CA PRO A 65 1.45 59.43 -5.52
C PRO A 65 0.55 59.57 -6.76
N GLU A 66 0.97 60.40 -7.72
CA GLU A 66 0.39 60.53 -9.06
C GLU A 66 0.28 59.16 -9.78
N PRO A 67 -0.72 58.95 -10.64
CA PRO A 67 -0.90 57.68 -11.32
C PRO A 67 0.18 57.51 -12.41
N ALA A 68 1.06 56.54 -12.22
CA ALA A 68 1.92 56.03 -13.29
C ALA A 68 1.04 55.26 -14.30
N THR A 69 1.09 55.67 -15.55
CA THR A 69 0.51 54.96 -16.70
C THR A 69 1.00 53.51 -16.71
N PRO A 70 0.11 52.48 -16.66
CA PRO A 70 0.55 51.10 -16.75
C PRO A 70 1.06 50.81 -18.17
N GLU A 71 2.29 50.31 -18.26
CA GLU A 71 2.81 49.72 -19.50
C GLU A 71 1.92 48.54 -19.91
N PRO A 72 1.72 48.30 -21.22
CA PRO A 72 0.92 47.19 -21.70
C PRO A 72 1.60 45.87 -21.33
N THR A 73 1.08 45.18 -20.32
CA THR A 73 1.50 43.82 -19.98
C THR A 73 1.02 42.86 -21.06
N THR A 74 1.96 42.35 -21.86
CA THR A 74 1.75 41.18 -22.70
C THR A 74 1.20 40.03 -21.84
N PRO A 75 0.07 39.39 -22.18
CA PRO A 75 -0.43 38.27 -21.41
C PRO A 75 0.58 37.12 -21.46
N VAL A 76 1.02 36.67 -20.29
CA VAL A 76 1.78 35.42 -20.14
C VAL A 76 0.90 34.28 -20.68
N PRO A 77 1.37 33.46 -21.62
CA PRO A 77 0.60 32.31 -22.08
C PRO A 77 0.29 31.40 -20.90
N THR A 78 -1.00 31.23 -20.59
CA THR A 78 -1.46 30.24 -19.62
C THR A 78 -1.10 28.85 -20.16
N GLU A 79 -0.12 28.21 -19.55
CA GLU A 79 0.20 26.80 -19.79
C GLU A 79 -1.08 25.97 -19.54
N PRO A 80 -1.52 25.15 -20.50
CA PRO A 80 -2.74 24.37 -20.33
C PRO A 80 -2.58 23.44 -19.13
N GLU A 81 -3.54 23.50 -18.21
CA GLU A 81 -3.61 22.68 -17.00
C GLU A 81 -3.51 21.19 -17.38
N SER A 82 -2.37 20.56 -17.10
CA SER A 82 -2.14 19.16 -17.41
C SER A 82 -3.03 18.28 -16.51
N LYS A 83 -3.71 17.30 -17.09
CA LYS A 83 -4.56 16.36 -16.33
C LYS A 83 -3.71 15.63 -15.27
N PRO A 84 -4.26 15.35 -14.08
CA PRO A 84 -3.52 14.64 -13.04
C PRO A 84 -3.13 13.24 -13.52
N VAL A 85 -1.85 12.91 -13.38
CA VAL A 85 -1.33 11.58 -13.68
C VAL A 85 -1.78 10.62 -12.57
N THR A 86 -2.51 9.58 -12.95
CA THR A 86 -3.03 8.55 -12.03
C THR A 86 -2.40 7.20 -12.34
N VAL A 87 -2.33 6.31 -11.34
CA VAL A 87 -1.95 4.90 -11.54
C VAL A 87 -2.80 4.23 -12.62
N TYR A 88 -4.11 4.58 -12.70
CA TYR A 88 -5.00 4.14 -13.77
C TYR A 88 -4.46 4.55 -15.14
N SER A 89 -4.21 5.85 -15.36
CA SER A 89 -3.72 6.33 -16.65
C SER A 89 -2.36 5.73 -17.01
N LEU A 90 -1.47 5.56 -16.02
CA LEU A 90 -0.13 5.01 -16.22
C LEU A 90 -0.18 3.56 -16.68
N LEU A 91 -0.90 2.69 -15.96
CA LEU A 91 -1.03 1.27 -16.32
C LEU A 91 -1.77 1.09 -17.65
N MET A 92 -2.73 1.96 -17.96
CA MET A 92 -3.43 1.94 -19.25
C MET A 92 -2.54 2.34 -20.43
N SER A 93 -1.58 3.24 -20.21
CA SER A 93 -0.71 3.76 -21.28
C SER A 93 0.60 2.99 -21.47
N GLU A 94 1.06 2.27 -20.44
CA GLU A 94 2.36 1.62 -20.48
C GLU A 94 2.41 0.54 -21.58
N PRO A 95 3.40 0.57 -22.49
CA PRO A 95 3.63 -0.53 -23.41
C PRO A 95 3.98 -1.81 -22.64
N VAL A 96 3.19 -2.87 -22.84
CA VAL A 96 3.40 -4.16 -22.16
C VAL A 96 4.13 -5.16 -23.07
N ASN A 97 5.09 -5.88 -22.49
CA ASN A 97 5.82 -6.97 -23.14
C ASN A 97 5.86 -8.21 -22.23
N PRO A 98 4.80 -9.06 -22.25
CA PRO A 98 4.69 -10.24 -21.39
C PRO A 98 5.94 -11.11 -21.37
N LYS A 99 6.47 -11.38 -20.16
CA LYS A 99 7.69 -12.16 -19.95
C LYS A 99 7.47 -13.23 -18.89
N LYS A 100 7.76 -14.49 -19.26
CA LYS A 100 7.82 -15.62 -18.32
C LYS A 100 9.04 -15.55 -17.42
N SER A 101 8.96 -16.16 -16.24
CA SER A 101 10.07 -16.24 -15.29
C SER A 101 11.21 -17.13 -15.79
N GLY A 102 10.89 -18.13 -16.63
CA GLY A 102 11.84 -19.15 -17.07
C GLY A 102 11.86 -20.39 -16.17
N TYR A 103 11.03 -20.41 -15.11
CA TYR A 103 10.88 -21.52 -14.18
C TYR A 103 9.49 -22.14 -14.36
N SER A 104 9.44 -23.38 -14.84
CA SER A 104 8.19 -24.03 -15.31
C SER A 104 7.11 -24.14 -14.23
N GLU A 105 7.49 -24.42 -12.98
CA GLU A 105 6.54 -24.48 -11.85
C GLU A 105 5.89 -23.10 -11.62
N LEU A 106 6.71 -22.06 -11.47
CA LEU A 106 6.24 -20.70 -11.24
C LEU A 106 5.40 -20.18 -12.42
N ASP A 107 5.87 -20.40 -13.65
CA ASP A 107 5.14 -19.99 -14.86
C ASP A 107 3.77 -20.69 -14.95
N GLY A 108 3.70 -21.99 -14.61
CA GLY A 108 2.45 -22.74 -14.57
C GLY A 108 1.48 -22.24 -13.49
N LEU A 109 1.99 -21.82 -12.33
CA LEU A 109 1.17 -21.25 -11.26
C LEU A 109 0.60 -19.89 -11.64
N ILE A 110 1.38 -19.03 -12.30
CA ILE A 110 0.92 -17.74 -12.81
C ILE A 110 -0.10 -17.92 -13.94
N ASP A 111 0.16 -18.82 -14.89
CA ASP A 111 -0.77 -19.14 -15.98
C ASP A 111 -2.11 -19.65 -15.41
N LYS A 112 -2.07 -20.52 -14.39
CA LYS A 112 -3.26 -21.00 -13.67
C LYS A 112 -4.00 -19.85 -13.00
N LEU A 113 -3.30 -18.99 -12.25
CA LEU A 113 -3.89 -17.82 -11.60
C LEU A 113 -4.61 -16.93 -12.62
N PHE A 114 -3.96 -16.60 -13.73
CA PHE A 114 -4.55 -15.77 -14.78
C PHE A 114 -5.81 -16.41 -15.37
N SER A 115 -5.79 -17.71 -15.63
CA SER A 115 -6.97 -18.43 -16.15
C SER A 115 -8.16 -18.43 -15.18
N GLU A 116 -7.91 -18.30 -13.88
CA GLU A 116 -8.94 -18.33 -12.83
C GLU A 116 -9.55 -16.94 -12.57
N ILE A 117 -8.75 -15.87 -12.65
CA ILE A 117 -9.18 -14.55 -12.18
C ILE A 117 -9.24 -13.46 -13.26
N LEU A 118 -8.62 -13.68 -14.43
CA LEU A 118 -8.61 -12.69 -15.51
C LEU A 118 -9.55 -13.09 -16.65
N THR A 119 -10.10 -12.09 -17.32
CA THR A 119 -10.92 -12.26 -18.52
C THR A 119 -10.35 -11.44 -19.68
N GLU A 120 -10.67 -11.84 -20.92
CA GLU A 120 -10.12 -11.23 -22.14
C GLU A 120 -10.50 -9.75 -22.29
N ASP A 121 -11.66 -9.35 -21.77
CA ASP A 121 -12.20 -7.98 -21.83
C ASP A 121 -11.61 -7.03 -20.77
N MET A 122 -10.83 -7.55 -19.81
CA MET A 122 -10.16 -6.69 -18.82
C MET A 122 -9.09 -5.83 -19.49
N ASN A 123 -9.17 -4.53 -19.22
CA ASN A 123 -8.09 -3.61 -19.55
C ASN A 123 -6.86 -3.82 -18.63
N ASN A 124 -5.75 -3.18 -18.98
CA ASN A 124 -4.47 -3.32 -18.30
C ASN A 124 -4.54 -3.00 -16.80
N TYR A 125 -5.20 -1.91 -16.42
CA TYR A 125 -5.42 -1.58 -15.01
C TYR A 125 -6.21 -2.67 -14.28
N ALA A 126 -7.32 -3.12 -14.88
CA ALA A 126 -8.20 -4.13 -14.27
C ALA A 126 -7.47 -5.45 -14.05
N LYS A 127 -6.60 -5.87 -14.98
CA LYS A 127 -5.76 -7.07 -14.80
C LYS A 127 -4.82 -6.95 -13.61
N VAL A 128 -4.07 -5.84 -13.55
CA VAL A 128 -3.12 -5.58 -12.45
C VAL A 128 -3.84 -5.49 -11.11
N TRP A 129 -4.94 -4.73 -11.06
CA TRP A 129 -5.74 -4.55 -9.85
C TRP A 129 -6.37 -5.87 -9.37
N THR A 130 -6.87 -6.70 -10.29
CA THR A 130 -7.45 -8.02 -9.95
C THR A 130 -6.41 -8.96 -9.35
N CYS A 131 -5.20 -9.02 -9.94
CA CYS A 131 -4.11 -9.78 -9.36
C CYS A 131 -3.66 -9.22 -8.01
N TYR A 132 -3.57 -7.90 -7.88
CA TYR A 132 -3.18 -7.25 -6.62
C TYR A 132 -4.16 -7.58 -5.49
N LEU A 133 -5.46 -7.45 -5.76
CA LEU A 133 -6.52 -7.78 -4.80
C LEU A 133 -6.55 -9.27 -4.45
N TYR A 134 -6.21 -10.17 -5.39
CA TYR A 134 -6.06 -11.59 -5.06
C TYR A 134 -5.03 -11.77 -3.94
N LEU A 135 -3.87 -11.12 -4.03
CA LEU A 135 -2.85 -11.19 -2.98
C LEU A 135 -3.38 -10.61 -1.66
N VAL A 136 -4.03 -9.45 -1.71
CA VAL A 136 -4.56 -8.77 -0.52
C VAL A 136 -5.65 -9.59 0.20
N ASP A 137 -6.55 -10.23 -0.56
CA ASP A 137 -7.74 -10.88 -0.02
C ASP A 137 -7.58 -12.37 0.25
N LYS A 138 -6.74 -13.07 -0.52
CA LYS A 138 -6.66 -14.54 -0.50
C LYS A 138 -5.44 -15.08 0.23
N ILE A 139 -4.40 -14.28 0.42
CA ILE A 139 -3.16 -14.75 1.03
C ILE A 139 -3.18 -14.51 2.54
N THR A 140 -2.68 -15.50 3.27
CA THR A 140 -2.50 -15.42 4.73
C THR A 140 -1.08 -14.98 5.06
N TYR A 141 -0.94 -13.94 5.88
CA TYR A 141 0.38 -13.50 6.33
C TYR A 141 1.00 -14.53 7.26
N ASN A 142 2.21 -14.99 6.95
CA ASN A 142 2.98 -15.93 7.75
C ASN A 142 4.46 -15.56 7.72
N ARG A 143 4.95 -14.94 8.80
CA ARG A 143 6.35 -14.55 8.96
C ARG A 143 7.32 -15.74 8.93
N GLY A 144 6.86 -16.94 9.28
CA GLY A 144 7.68 -18.15 9.27
C GLY A 144 8.08 -18.61 7.88
N MET A 145 7.46 -18.10 6.82
CA MET A 145 7.77 -18.48 5.43
C MET A 145 9.19 -18.06 5.02
N ASP A 146 9.71 -16.95 5.53
CA ASP A 146 11.08 -16.48 5.23
C ASP A 146 12.14 -17.54 5.63
N ALA A 147 12.02 -18.06 6.87
CA ALA A 147 12.90 -19.10 7.40
C ALA A 147 12.72 -20.47 6.71
N ASN A 148 11.64 -20.66 5.93
CA ASN A 148 11.30 -21.89 5.23
C ASN A 148 11.26 -21.69 3.71
N THR A 149 12.08 -20.78 3.18
CA THR A 149 12.16 -20.51 1.74
C THR A 149 12.37 -21.79 0.93
N GLY A 150 11.49 -22.02 -0.04
CA GLY A 150 11.47 -23.18 -0.93
C GLY A 150 10.73 -24.40 -0.38
N ALA A 151 10.18 -24.35 0.84
CA ALA A 151 9.51 -25.50 1.45
C ALA A 151 8.24 -25.95 0.71
N TYR A 152 7.66 -25.10 -0.14
CA TYR A 152 6.48 -25.37 -0.93
C TYR A 152 6.78 -25.33 -2.44
N SER A 153 8.06 -25.32 -2.85
CA SER A 153 8.47 -25.46 -4.24
C SER A 153 8.98 -26.86 -4.52
N SER A 154 8.75 -27.35 -5.73
CA SER A 154 9.39 -28.57 -6.26
C SER A 154 10.83 -28.36 -6.75
N SER A 155 11.30 -27.10 -6.78
CA SER A 155 12.62 -26.72 -7.30
C SER A 155 13.74 -26.97 -6.28
N ASP A 156 14.96 -27.17 -6.74
CA ASP A 156 16.13 -27.32 -5.85
C ASP A 156 16.49 -25.97 -5.22
N VAL A 157 16.34 -25.90 -3.90
CA VAL A 157 16.56 -24.70 -3.09
C VAL A 157 18.00 -24.16 -3.15
N ASN A 158 18.98 -24.99 -3.51
CA ASN A 158 20.39 -24.59 -3.55
C ASN A 158 20.78 -23.94 -4.89
N THR A 159 20.00 -24.16 -5.93
CA THR A 159 20.30 -23.72 -7.31
C THR A 159 19.25 -22.77 -7.87
N THR A 160 18.07 -22.72 -7.26
CA THR A 160 16.98 -21.83 -7.65
C THR A 160 17.11 -20.48 -6.94
N PRO A 161 17.00 -19.35 -7.66
CA PRO A 161 16.99 -18.04 -7.02
C PRO A 161 15.90 -17.91 -5.96
N LYS A 162 16.24 -17.29 -4.84
CA LYS A 162 15.32 -17.15 -3.70
C LYS A 162 14.03 -16.43 -4.06
N GLU A 163 14.05 -15.50 -5.01
CA GLU A 163 12.89 -14.74 -5.48
C GLU A 163 11.88 -15.65 -6.17
N VAL A 164 12.37 -16.63 -6.93
CA VAL A 164 11.54 -17.66 -7.57
C VAL A 164 10.95 -18.57 -6.51
N LEU A 165 11.74 -19.00 -5.53
CA LEU A 165 11.26 -19.82 -4.42
C LEU A 165 10.19 -19.10 -3.60
N TRP A 166 10.42 -17.82 -3.26
CA TRP A 166 9.47 -16.99 -2.52
C TRP A 166 8.12 -16.84 -3.24
N ALA A 167 8.15 -16.58 -4.54
CA ALA A 167 6.94 -16.46 -5.35
C ALA A 167 6.20 -17.80 -5.48
N THR A 168 6.95 -18.87 -5.74
CA THR A 168 6.42 -20.23 -5.88
C THR A 168 5.78 -20.71 -4.58
N ASP A 169 6.46 -20.49 -3.45
CA ASP A 169 5.94 -20.86 -2.13
C ASP A 169 4.60 -20.19 -1.84
N LEU A 170 4.46 -18.89 -2.15
CA LEU A 170 3.21 -18.16 -1.95
C LEU A 170 2.07 -18.75 -2.77
N LEU A 171 2.31 -18.96 -4.07
CA LEU A 171 1.28 -19.40 -5.00
C LEU A 171 0.86 -20.86 -4.76
N ASN A 172 1.75 -21.70 -4.24
CA ASN A 172 1.42 -23.08 -3.85
C ASN A 172 0.70 -23.16 -2.49
N SER A 173 1.13 -22.37 -1.50
CA SER A 173 0.65 -22.52 -0.11
C SER A 173 -0.49 -21.58 0.26
N GLY A 174 -0.69 -20.48 -0.46
CA GLY A 174 -1.64 -19.42 -0.10
C GLY A 174 -1.23 -18.62 1.14
N GLN A 175 0.04 -18.71 1.56
CA GLN A 175 0.59 -17.97 2.69
C GLN A 175 1.99 -17.44 2.40
N GLY A 176 2.38 -16.35 3.06
CA GLY A 176 3.64 -15.68 2.78
C GLY A 176 3.94 -14.55 3.74
N CYS A 177 5.19 -14.10 3.76
CA CYS A 177 5.60 -12.82 4.34
C CYS A 177 5.90 -11.79 3.24
N CYS A 178 6.36 -10.58 3.58
CA CYS A 178 6.61 -9.51 2.61
C CYS A 178 7.49 -9.95 1.42
N TYR A 179 8.50 -10.80 1.63
CA TYR A 179 9.34 -11.35 0.56
C TYR A 179 8.52 -12.17 -0.46
N ASN A 180 7.63 -13.03 0.04
CA ASN A 180 6.75 -13.87 -0.77
C ASN A 180 5.74 -13.03 -1.57
N TYR A 181 5.06 -12.09 -0.91
CA TYR A 181 4.07 -11.21 -1.55
C TYR A 181 4.69 -10.40 -2.69
N SER A 182 5.81 -9.75 -2.41
CA SER A 182 6.47 -8.85 -3.35
C SER A 182 7.10 -9.61 -4.51
N ALA A 183 7.72 -10.78 -4.25
CA ALA A 183 8.27 -11.62 -5.32
C ALA A 183 7.17 -12.17 -6.23
N ALA A 184 6.08 -12.71 -5.65
CA ALA A 184 4.95 -13.21 -6.44
C ALA A 184 4.34 -12.10 -7.31
N PHE A 185 4.11 -10.92 -6.73
CA PHE A 185 3.51 -9.82 -7.49
C PHE A 185 4.47 -9.27 -8.56
N MET A 186 5.79 -9.23 -8.32
CA MET A 186 6.76 -8.86 -9.35
C MET A 186 6.67 -9.82 -10.55
N PHE A 187 6.66 -11.13 -10.33
CA PHE A 187 6.57 -12.10 -11.44
C PHE A 187 5.21 -12.03 -12.15
N ILE A 188 4.12 -11.79 -11.42
CA ILE A 188 2.80 -11.53 -12.01
C ILE A 188 2.85 -10.28 -12.90
N MET A 189 3.43 -9.17 -12.43
CA MET A 189 3.57 -7.95 -13.22
C MET A 189 4.40 -8.17 -14.48
N ARG A 190 5.49 -8.93 -14.39
CA ARG A 190 6.32 -9.31 -15.55
C ARG A 190 5.57 -10.20 -16.54
N ALA A 191 4.77 -11.14 -16.05
CA ALA A 191 3.92 -11.99 -16.89
C ALA A 191 2.80 -11.19 -17.58
N LEU A 192 2.29 -10.12 -16.96
CA LEU A 192 1.41 -9.13 -17.60
C LEU A 192 2.14 -8.19 -18.57
N GLY A 193 3.47 -8.17 -18.51
CA GLY A 193 4.35 -7.46 -19.44
C GLY A 193 4.92 -6.14 -18.94
N TYR A 194 4.80 -5.86 -17.64
CA TYR A 194 5.37 -4.66 -17.04
C TYR A 194 6.82 -4.87 -16.61
N ASP A 195 7.59 -3.79 -16.68
CA ASP A 195 8.96 -3.74 -16.19
C ASP A 195 9.00 -3.60 -14.66
N ALA A 196 8.81 -4.74 -13.98
CA ALA A 196 8.76 -4.82 -12.51
C ALA A 196 10.07 -5.34 -11.92
N HIS A 197 10.41 -4.80 -10.75
CA HIS A 197 11.68 -5.03 -10.05
C HIS A 197 11.44 -5.20 -8.55
N LEU A 198 12.19 -6.11 -7.93
CA LEU A 198 12.09 -6.40 -6.49
C LEU A 198 13.18 -5.67 -5.70
N VAL A 199 12.83 -5.21 -4.51
CA VAL A 199 13.73 -4.53 -3.59
C VAL A 199 13.52 -5.04 -2.18
N THR A 200 14.61 -5.32 -1.47
CA THR A 200 14.59 -5.56 -0.03
C THR A 200 15.32 -4.46 0.72
N GLY A 201 14.90 -4.23 1.96
CA GLY A 201 15.52 -3.28 2.85
C GLY A 201 14.69 -3.13 4.11
N ASN A 202 14.43 -1.90 4.52
CA ASN A 202 13.80 -1.60 5.80
C ASN A 202 12.65 -0.58 5.68
N VAL A 203 11.65 -0.72 6.55
CA VAL A 203 10.56 0.24 6.77
C VAL A 203 10.44 0.61 8.26
N PRO A 204 9.84 1.76 8.62
CA PRO A 204 9.56 2.10 10.02
C PRO A 204 8.74 1.03 10.73
N SER A 205 9.15 0.69 11.95
CA SER A 205 8.39 -0.21 12.82
C SER A 205 7.40 0.58 13.69
N TYR A 206 6.25 -0.02 14.02
CA TYR A 206 5.23 0.63 14.87
C TYR A 206 5.75 0.99 16.27
N GLY A 207 6.69 0.21 16.81
CA GLY A 207 7.33 0.46 18.10
C GLY A 207 8.53 1.41 18.05
N GLY A 208 8.77 2.05 16.91
CA GLY A 208 10.00 2.81 16.64
C GLY A 208 11.12 1.93 16.05
N GLY A 209 12.14 2.58 15.49
CA GLY A 209 13.19 1.89 14.73
C GLY A 209 12.69 1.37 13.37
N VAL A 210 13.31 0.31 12.86
CA VAL A 210 13.01 -0.26 11.54
C VAL A 210 12.80 -1.77 11.60
N THR A 211 12.08 -2.31 10.63
CA THR A 211 11.93 -3.75 10.40
C THR A 211 12.30 -4.09 8.96
N PRO A 212 12.90 -5.28 8.72
CA PRO A 212 13.12 -5.78 7.36
C PRO A 212 11.80 -5.85 6.58
N HIS A 213 11.87 -5.49 5.31
CA HIS A 213 10.73 -5.47 4.39
C HIS A 213 11.16 -5.69 2.95
N CYS A 214 10.23 -6.19 2.14
CA CYS A 214 10.41 -6.42 0.71
C CYS A 214 9.22 -5.82 -0.03
N TRP A 215 9.49 -5.04 -1.07
CA TRP A 215 8.48 -4.42 -1.94
C TRP A 215 8.93 -4.53 -3.39
N LEU A 216 8.05 -4.17 -4.32
CA LEU A 216 8.41 -4.02 -5.72
C LEU A 216 8.17 -2.59 -6.19
N TYR A 217 8.83 -2.27 -7.30
CA TYR A 217 8.47 -1.11 -8.12
C TYR A 217 8.31 -1.53 -9.58
N VAL A 218 7.54 -0.74 -10.31
CA VAL A 218 7.32 -0.87 -11.74
C VAL A 218 7.70 0.45 -12.40
N ASN A 219 8.46 0.37 -13.49
CA ASN A 219 8.73 1.54 -14.31
C ASN A 219 7.49 1.82 -15.17
N LEU A 220 6.84 2.96 -14.92
CA LEU A 220 5.71 3.44 -15.70
C LEU A 220 6.04 4.84 -16.23
N ASN A 221 6.05 5.00 -17.54
CA ASN A 221 6.42 6.23 -18.24
C ASN A 221 7.76 6.82 -17.73
N GLY A 222 8.76 5.96 -17.58
CA GLY A 222 10.11 6.32 -17.11
C GLY A 222 10.22 6.67 -15.62
N THR A 223 9.15 6.54 -14.83
CA THR A 223 9.14 6.81 -13.39
C THR A 223 8.87 5.53 -12.59
N ARG A 224 9.50 5.39 -11.42
CA ARG A 224 9.32 4.23 -10.53
C ARG A 224 8.06 4.40 -9.67
N TYR A 225 7.15 3.43 -9.74
CA TYR A 225 5.97 3.35 -8.89
C TYR A 225 5.99 2.08 -8.06
N SER A 226 5.86 2.21 -6.75
CA SER A 226 5.80 1.10 -5.81
C SER A 226 4.42 0.46 -5.79
N PHE A 227 4.41 -0.86 -5.67
CA PHE A 227 3.24 -1.69 -5.38
C PHE A 227 3.59 -2.58 -4.19
N ASP A 228 2.79 -2.55 -3.13
CA ASP A 228 3.07 -3.30 -1.89
C ASP A 228 1.81 -3.98 -1.34
N PRO A 229 1.46 -5.16 -1.89
CA PRO A 229 0.24 -5.86 -1.51
C PRO A 229 0.30 -6.39 -0.06
N ASP A 230 1.50 -6.60 0.50
CA ASP A 230 1.65 -6.98 1.90
C ASP A 230 1.23 -5.84 2.84
N LEU A 231 1.69 -4.61 2.57
CA LEU A 231 1.24 -3.47 3.36
C LEU A 231 -0.26 -3.23 3.18
N ASP A 232 -0.79 -3.19 1.96
CA ASP A 232 -2.23 -2.97 1.78
C ASP A 232 -3.07 -4.05 2.49
N MET A 233 -2.64 -5.31 2.46
CA MET A 233 -3.25 -6.40 3.24
C MET A 233 -3.17 -6.18 4.75
N ASN A 234 -2.00 -5.81 5.28
CA ASN A 234 -1.80 -5.57 6.71
C ASN A 234 -2.62 -4.37 7.23
N PHE A 235 -2.73 -3.29 6.46
CA PHE A 235 -3.56 -2.14 6.82
C PHE A 235 -5.06 -2.44 6.64
N TYR A 236 -5.44 -3.18 5.60
CA TYR A 236 -6.84 -3.57 5.39
C TYR A 236 -7.36 -4.45 6.53
N LYS A 237 -6.61 -5.47 6.95
CA LYS A 237 -6.99 -6.36 8.07
C LYS A 237 -7.08 -5.64 9.43
N ARG A 238 -6.48 -4.45 9.56
CA ARG A 238 -6.61 -3.57 10.73
C ARG A 238 -7.75 -2.56 10.62
N GLY A 239 -8.47 -2.51 9.49
CA GLY A 239 -9.52 -1.50 9.24
C GLY A 239 -8.96 -0.12 8.93
N GLU A 240 -7.68 0.00 8.57
CA GLU A 240 -6.99 1.27 8.31
C GLU A 240 -6.92 1.59 6.80
N ASN A 241 -7.45 0.72 5.94
CA ASN A 241 -7.34 0.80 4.48
C ASN A 241 -8.48 0.03 3.78
N GLU A 242 -9.70 0.55 3.88
CA GLU A 242 -10.88 -0.11 3.29
C GLU A 242 -10.78 -0.28 1.76
N GLU A 243 -10.14 0.68 1.10
CA GLU A 243 -9.95 0.71 -0.36
C GLU A 243 -8.77 -0.14 -0.87
N LYS A 244 -7.97 -0.72 0.04
CA LYS A 244 -6.84 -1.65 -0.28
C LYS A 244 -5.82 -1.09 -1.28
N SER A 245 -5.67 0.23 -1.36
CA SER A 245 -4.94 0.90 -2.45
C SER A 245 -3.95 1.97 -1.98
N ILE A 246 -3.72 2.11 -0.67
CA ILE A 246 -2.75 3.09 -0.13
C ILE A 246 -1.36 2.87 -0.73
N TRP A 247 -0.99 1.62 -1.00
CA TRP A 247 0.31 1.22 -1.53
C TRP A 247 0.25 0.70 -2.98
N PHE A 248 -0.84 1.00 -3.70
CA PHE A 248 -1.02 0.59 -5.09
C PHE A 248 -0.58 1.69 -6.07
N GLY A 249 0.61 1.55 -6.63
CA GLY A 249 1.13 2.45 -7.67
C GLY A 249 1.51 3.84 -7.16
N ARG A 250 2.18 3.89 -6.01
CA ARG A 250 2.66 5.13 -5.38
C ARG A 250 4.02 5.50 -5.96
N ARG A 251 4.22 6.76 -6.36
CA ARG A 251 5.53 7.20 -6.87
C ARG A 251 6.60 6.96 -5.82
N LEU A 252 7.64 6.23 -6.18
CA LEU A 252 8.63 5.73 -5.22
C LEU A 252 9.45 6.88 -4.60
N ASP A 253 9.72 7.95 -5.36
CA ASP A 253 10.43 9.13 -4.88
C ASP A 253 9.73 9.79 -3.68
N ASP A 254 8.39 9.74 -3.65
CA ASP A 254 7.58 10.33 -2.58
C ASP A 254 7.62 9.48 -1.31
N LEU A 255 8.16 8.25 -1.38
CA LEU A 255 8.20 7.28 -0.30
C LEU A 255 9.60 7.12 0.32
N GLY A 256 10.55 8.01 -0.01
CA GLY A 256 11.91 7.96 0.54
C GLY A 256 11.99 8.12 2.06
N TYR A 257 10.95 8.66 2.70
CA TYR A 257 10.82 8.70 4.16
C TYR A 257 10.48 7.32 4.77
N PHE A 258 9.85 6.44 3.98
CA PHE A 258 9.32 5.16 4.42
C PHE A 258 10.21 4.00 3.98
N TYR A 259 10.52 3.87 2.70
CA TYR A 259 11.35 2.79 2.19
C TYR A 259 12.83 3.15 2.26
N LYS A 260 13.62 2.28 2.90
CA LYS A 260 15.10 2.33 2.89
C LYS A 260 15.63 1.10 2.16
N ALA A 261 15.93 1.26 0.87
CA ALA A 261 16.44 0.19 0.02
C ALA A 261 17.85 -0.26 0.44
N GLU A 262 18.08 -1.57 0.43
CA GLU A 262 19.38 -2.18 0.70
C GLU A 262 19.84 -3.07 -0.45
N THR A 263 18.94 -3.85 -1.05
CA THR A 263 19.25 -4.75 -2.16
C THR A 263 18.24 -4.60 -3.28
N TYR A 264 18.74 -4.37 -4.49
CA TYR A 264 17.98 -4.49 -5.73
C TYR A 264 18.25 -5.87 -6.32
N HIS A 265 17.19 -6.59 -6.66
CA HIS A 265 17.30 -7.97 -7.15
C HIS A 265 17.37 -8.00 -8.67
N GLU A 266 18.47 -8.51 -9.21
CA GLU A 266 18.68 -8.69 -10.64
C GLU A 266 18.39 -10.15 -11.04
N ILE A 267 17.11 -10.42 -11.26
CA ILE A 267 16.58 -11.70 -11.75
C ILE A 267 15.67 -11.48 -12.94
#